data_AF-A0A562IBT7-F1
#
_entry.id   AF-A0A562IBT7-F1
#
_cell.length_a   1.000
_cell.length_b   1.000
_cell.length_c   1.000
_cell.angle_alpha   90.00
_cell.angle_beta   90.00
_cell.angle_gamma   90.00
#
_symmetry.space_group_name_H-M   'P 1'
#
loop_
_entity.id
_entity.type
_entity.pdbx_description
1 polymer ?
#
loop_
_entity_poly.entity_id
_entity_poly.type
_entity_poly.pdbx_seq_one_letter_code
_entity_poly.pdbx_strand_id
1 'polypeptide(L)'
;MTARPHRPGRPHWRCTACGAPWPCSPARLDLLAEYGRDRVALCVYLVTRAEDARQDFERLGLTPDPALLTRFTAWARSRESVTKA
;
A
#
# COMPACT_ATOMS: atom_id res chain seq x y z
N MET A 1 -8.30 -17.57 17.55
CA MET A 1 -8.43 -17.49 16.09
C MET A 1 -7.67 -16.26 15.64
N THR A 2 -6.41 -16.40 15.24
CA THR A 2 -5.57 -15.27 14.82
C THR A 2 -6.10 -14.73 13.50
N ALA A 3 -6.34 -13.42 13.42
CA ALA A 3 -6.80 -12.78 12.18
C ALA A 3 -5.77 -13.00 11.07
N ARG A 4 -6.24 -13.37 9.87
CA ARG A 4 -5.37 -13.59 8.71
C ARG A 4 -4.71 -12.26 8.31
N PRO A 5 -3.38 -12.19 8.12
CA PRO A 5 -2.70 -10.94 7.81
C PRO A 5 -3.11 -10.41 6.43
N HIS A 6 -3.31 -9.09 6.31
CA HIS A 6 -3.76 -8.44 5.08
C HIS A 6 -2.59 -8.17 4.11
N ARG A 7 -2.11 -9.25 3.47
CA ARG A 7 -0.97 -9.21 2.54
C ARG A 7 -1.39 -8.92 1.08
N PRO A 8 -0.49 -8.38 0.23
CA PRO A 8 -0.75 -8.19 -1.19
C PRO A 8 -0.82 -9.54 -1.94
N GLY A 9 -1.90 -9.75 -2.70
CA GLY A 9 -2.09 -10.90 -3.58
C GLY A 9 -1.76 -10.55 -5.02
N ARG A 10 -0.61 -11.04 -5.51
CA ARG A 10 -0.19 -10.87 -6.91
C ARG A 10 -0.86 -11.92 -7.82
N PRO A 11 -1.00 -11.66 -9.13
CA PRO A 11 -0.63 -10.43 -9.86
C PRO A 11 -1.74 -9.37 -9.88
N HIS A 12 -2.88 -9.64 -9.24
CA HIS A 12 -4.08 -8.79 -9.31
C HIS A 12 -4.14 -7.70 -8.23
N TRP A 13 -3.18 -7.68 -7.31
CA TRP A 13 -3.01 -6.70 -6.23
C TRP A 13 -4.27 -6.48 -5.38
N ARG A 14 -4.95 -7.58 -5.05
CA ARG A 14 -6.01 -7.60 -4.02
C ARG A 14 -5.48 -8.22 -2.75
N CYS A 15 -6.08 -7.86 -1.64
CA CYS A 15 -5.73 -8.41 -0.33
C CYS A 15 -6.06 -9.91 -0.26
N THR A 16 -5.11 -10.73 0.19
CA THR A 16 -5.30 -12.19 0.34
C THR A 16 -6.26 -12.56 1.48
N ALA A 17 -6.55 -11.62 2.39
CA ALA A 17 -7.46 -11.82 3.51
C ALA A 17 -8.89 -11.38 3.21
N CYS A 18 -9.09 -10.24 2.51
CA CYS A 18 -10.44 -9.67 2.29
C CYS A 18 -10.82 -9.40 0.83
N GLY A 19 -9.95 -9.64 -0.15
CA GLY A 19 -10.25 -9.46 -1.58
C GLY A 19 -10.38 -8.01 -2.07
N ALA A 20 -10.36 -7.03 -1.17
CA ALA A 20 -10.35 -5.61 -1.51
C ALA A 20 -9.03 -5.20 -2.22
N PRO A 21 -9.00 -4.11 -3.00
CA PRO A 21 -7.76 -3.60 -3.58
C PRO A 21 -6.71 -3.34 -2.49
N TRP A 22 -5.52 -3.88 -2.68
CA TRP A 22 -4.42 -3.64 -1.76
C TRP A 22 -3.71 -2.31 -2.12
N PRO A 23 -3.36 -1.45 -1.14
CA PRO A 23 -3.55 -1.61 0.31
C PRO A 23 -4.99 -1.33 0.78
N CYS A 24 -5.62 -2.32 1.40
CA CYS A 24 -6.94 -2.18 2.05
C CYS A 24 -6.79 -1.59 3.46
N SER A 25 -7.85 -1.04 4.06
CA SER A 25 -7.77 -0.34 5.35
C SER A 25 -7.05 -1.11 6.47
N PRO A 26 -7.29 -2.42 6.68
CA PRO A 26 -6.55 -3.17 7.70
C PRO A 26 -5.05 -3.31 7.37
N ALA A 27 -4.70 -3.61 6.11
CA ALA A 27 -3.29 -3.63 5.66
C ALA A 27 -2.58 -2.30 5.91
N ARG A 28 -3.29 -1.17 5.74
CA ARG A 28 -2.72 0.14 6.04
C ARG A 28 -2.39 0.24 7.52
N LEU A 29 -3.33 -0.12 8.41
CA LEU A 29 -3.09 -0.12 9.85
C LEU A 29 -1.94 -1.06 10.25
N ASP A 30 -1.90 -2.26 9.69
CA ASP A 30 -0.82 -3.23 9.92
C ASP A 30 0.54 -2.64 9.54
N LEU A 31 0.64 -2.02 8.36
CA LEU A 31 1.87 -1.37 7.89
C LEU A 31 2.26 -0.14 8.73
N LEU A 32 1.28 0.66 9.18
CA LEU A 32 1.54 1.79 10.08
C LEU A 32 2.09 1.30 11.43
N ALA A 33 1.59 0.17 11.93
CA ALA A 33 2.06 -0.44 13.17
C ALA A 33 3.45 -1.08 12.99
N GLU A 34 3.69 -1.78 11.87
CA GLU A 34 4.95 -2.47 11.56
C GLU A 34 6.12 -1.48 11.39
N TYR A 35 5.91 -0.38 10.66
CA TYR A 35 6.95 0.63 10.43
C TYR A 35 6.99 1.74 11.49
N GLY A 36 5.92 1.88 12.28
CA GLY A 36 5.83 2.87 13.35
C GLY A 36 6.10 4.31 12.89
N ARG A 37 7.17 4.90 13.42
CA ARG A 37 7.61 6.28 13.10
C ARG A 37 8.46 6.37 11.85
N ASP A 38 8.96 5.26 11.30
CA ASP A 38 9.77 5.26 10.08
C ASP A 38 8.88 5.35 8.83
N ARG A 39 8.36 6.56 8.60
CA ARG A 39 7.51 6.84 7.43
C ARG A 39 8.28 6.82 6.13
N VAL A 40 9.59 7.06 6.17
CA VAL A 40 10.43 7.03 4.98
C VAL A 40 10.55 5.60 4.48
N ALA A 41 10.91 4.65 5.35
CA ALA A 41 10.97 3.24 4.99
C ALA A 41 9.60 2.71 4.51
N LEU A 42 8.50 3.11 5.16
CA LEU A 42 7.16 2.75 4.72
C LEU A 42 6.85 3.27 3.30
N CYS A 43 7.16 4.55 3.03
CA CYS A 43 6.96 5.14 1.70
C CYS A 43 7.81 4.45 0.64
N VAL A 44 9.09 4.17 0.92
CA VAL A 44 9.97 3.43 0.00
C VAL A 44 9.39 2.06 -0.32
N TYR A 45 8.97 1.31 0.69
CA TYR A 45 8.30 0.02 0.51
C TYR A 45 7.05 0.15 -0.40
N LEU A 46 6.19 1.14 -0.14
CA LEU A 46 4.96 1.33 -0.89
C LEU A 46 5.18 1.76 -2.34
N VAL A 47 6.18 2.60 -2.62
CA VAL A 47 6.56 2.98 -3.99
C VAL A 47 7.04 1.76 -4.76
N THR A 48 7.93 0.95 -4.16
CA THR A 48 8.40 -0.31 -4.79
C THR A 48 7.23 -1.24 -5.10
N ARG A 49 6.26 -1.35 -4.19
CA ARG A 49 5.07 -2.19 -4.42
C ARG A 49 4.11 -1.62 -5.46
N ALA A 50 4.01 -0.31 -5.60
CA ALA A 50 3.23 0.32 -6.67
C ALA A 50 3.86 0.03 -8.05
N GLU A 51 5.19 0.04 -8.14
CA GLU A 51 5.92 -0.30 -9.36
C GLU A 51 5.80 -1.79 -9.72
N ASP A 52 5.95 -2.69 -8.74
CA ASP A 52 5.67 -4.13 -8.94
C ASP A 52 4.24 -4.34 -9.49
N ALA A 53 3.28 -3.56 -8.99
CA ALA A 53 1.88 -3.63 -9.42
C ALA A 53 1.66 -3.14 -10.84
N ARG A 54 2.31 -2.03 -11.20
CA ARG A 54 2.29 -1.50 -12.57
C ARG A 54 2.79 -2.57 -13.55
N GLN A 55 3.93 -3.19 -13.25
CA GLN A 55 4.51 -4.23 -14.09
C GLN A 55 3.63 -5.48 -14.20
N ASP A 56 2.98 -5.90 -13.10
CA ASP A 56 2.07 -7.04 -13.15
C ASP A 56 0.83 -6.76 -13.99
N PHE A 57 0.25 -5.55 -13.90
CA PHE A 57 -0.88 -5.17 -14.74
C PHE A 57 -0.50 -5.11 -16.21
N GLU A 58 0.66 -4.56 -16.55
CA GLU A 58 1.18 -4.54 -17.92
C GLU A 58 1.38 -5.96 -18.46
N ARG A 59 1.94 -6.88 -17.66
CA ARG A 59 2.08 -8.30 -18.04
C ARG A 59 0.74 -9.01 -18.26
N LEU A 60 -0.33 -8.54 -17.63
CA LEU A 60 -1.69 -9.03 -17.85
C LEU A 60 -2.41 -8.33 -19.02
N GLY A 61 -1.74 -7.41 -19.74
CA GLY A 61 -2.36 -6.62 -20.80
C GLY A 61 -3.36 -5.57 -20.29
N LEU A 62 -3.29 -5.21 -19.01
CA LEU A 62 -4.15 -4.21 -18.38
C LEU A 62 -3.43 -2.87 -18.35
N THR A 63 -4.15 -1.79 -18.64
CA THR A 63 -3.65 -0.43 -18.43
C THR A 63 -3.64 -0.13 -16.93
N PRO A 64 -2.47 0.16 -16.31
CA PRO A 64 -2.41 0.55 -14.91
C PRO A 64 -3.22 1.82 -14.65
N ASP A 65 -3.95 1.85 -13.54
CA ASP A 65 -4.64 3.06 -13.07
C ASP A 65 -3.61 4.20 -12.86
N PRO A 66 -3.79 5.40 -13.45
CA PRO A 66 -2.88 6.52 -13.22
C PRO A 66 -2.80 6.93 -11.75
N ALA A 67 -3.82 6.62 -10.94
CA ALA A 67 -3.84 6.86 -9.50
C ALA A 67 -3.19 5.72 -8.68
N LEU A 68 -2.54 4.72 -9.31
CA LEU A 68 -1.94 3.57 -8.63
C LEU A 68 -0.92 3.98 -7.58
N LEU A 69 -0.01 4.90 -7.89
CA LEU A 69 0.98 5.41 -6.94
C LEU A 69 0.31 6.12 -5.75
N THR A 70 -0.70 6.95 -6.04
CA THR A 70 -1.48 7.68 -5.04
C THR A 70 -2.22 6.71 -4.11
N ARG A 71 -2.81 5.65 -4.65
CA ARG A 71 -3.50 4.59 -3.88
C ARG A 71 -2.57 3.96 -2.83
N PHE A 72 -1.32 3.72 -3.20
CA PHE A 72 -0.36 3.10 -2.30
C PHE A 72 0.18 4.08 -1.26
N THR A 73 0.42 5.35 -1.62
CA THR A 73 1.24 6.26 -0.80
C THR A 73 0.47 7.36 -0.08
N ALA A 74 -0.72 7.76 -0.55
CA ALA A 74 -1.39 8.97 -0.07
C ALA A 74 -1.71 8.96 1.44
N TRP A 75 -1.94 7.78 2.02
CA TRP A 75 -2.23 7.59 3.44
C TRP A 75 -0.98 7.38 4.31
N ALA A 76 0.18 7.12 3.69
CA ALA A 76 1.41 6.77 4.39
C ALA A 76 2.20 8.00 4.86
N ARG A 77 1.86 9.20 4.40
CA ARG A 77 2.47 10.43 4.93
C ARG A 77 1.84 10.77 6.28
N SER A 78 2.66 11.00 7.30
CA SER A 78 2.17 11.62 8.54
C SER A 78 1.63 13.00 8.16
N ARG A 79 0.44 13.36 8.66
CA ARG A 79 0.06 14.77 8.68
C ARG A 79 1.05 15.44 9.61
N GLU A 80 2.03 16.11 9.03
CA GLU A 80 2.93 16.98 9.78
C GLU A 80 2.01 18.01 10.43
N SER A 81 1.84 17.92 11.76
CA SER A 81 1.29 19.03 12.51
C SER A 81 2.29 20.15 12.30
N VAL A 82 1.95 21.09 11.42
CA VAL A 82 2.63 22.38 11.33
C VAL A 82 2.45 23.03 12.70
N THR A 83 3.39 22.76 13.61
CA THR A 83 3.57 23.56 14.81
C THR A 83 4.11 24.89 14.31
N LYS A 84 3.20 25.85 14.15
CA LYS A 84 3.53 27.24 13.93
C LYS A 84 4.21 27.74 15.21
N ALA A 85 5.50 28.04 15.14
CA ALA A 85 6.20 28.85 16.14
C ALA A 85 5.79 30.32 16.00
#